data_AF-A0A645F791-F1
#
_entry.id   AF-A0A645F791-F1
#
_cell.length_a   1.000
_cell.length_b   1.000
_cell.length_c   1.000
_cell.angle_alpha   90.00
_cell.angle_beta   90.00
_cell.angle_gamma   90.00
#
_symmetry.space_group_name_H-M   'P 1'
#
loop_
_entity.id
_entity.type
_entity.pdbx_description
1 polymer ?
#
loop_
_entity_poly.entity_id
_entity_poly.type
_entity_poly.pdbx_seq_one_letter_code
_entity_poly.pdbx_strand_id
1 'polypeptide(L)'
;MDKQRSSSYAVKLASMLGVDGVVISEEGFGNPDADLIMNCRKAEQAGIRTALITDEYAGRDGASQSLADATKEADAVVTAGNANMIVVLPPQEKIIGFTDYTDVIAGGFDGSLRPDGSIEVELQAITGATCELGFNPLSAKTW
;
A
#
# COMPACT_ATOMS: atom_id res chain seq x y z
N MET A 1 15.45 5.24 15.97
CA MET A 1 15.23 6.49 16.75
C MET A 1 14.33 7.47 16.00
N ASP A 2 14.56 7.73 14.71
CA ASP A 2 13.81 8.77 14.00
C ASP A 2 12.30 8.49 13.87
N LYS A 3 11.91 7.30 13.39
CA LYS A 3 10.50 6.86 13.33
C LYS A 3 9.72 7.04 14.64
N GLN A 4 10.34 6.67 15.77
CA GLN A 4 9.71 6.82 17.09
C GLN A 4 9.52 8.28 17.48
N ARG A 5 10.47 9.15 17.14
CA ARG A 5 10.37 10.58 17.40
C ARG A 5 9.28 11.22 16.53
N SER A 6 9.27 10.92 15.23
CA SER A 6 8.30 11.46 14.28
C SER A 6 6.87 11.04 14.63
N SER A 7 6.65 9.75 14.95
CA SER A 7 5.32 9.28 15.38
C SER A 7 4.87 9.87 16.72
N SER A 8 5.78 10.03 17.69
CA SER A 8 5.43 10.72 18.95
C SER A 8 5.07 12.18 18.73
N TYR A 9 5.71 12.85 17.76
CA TYR A 9 5.38 14.22 17.40
C TYR A 9 4.03 14.33 16.69
N ALA A 10 3.72 13.41 15.77
CA ALA A 10 2.42 13.35 15.10
C ALA A 10 1.26 13.21 16.10
N VAL A 11 1.40 12.29 17.08
CA VAL A 11 0.40 12.13 18.15
C VAL A 11 0.30 13.36 19.03
N LYS A 12 1.44 13.96 19.41
CA LYS A 12 1.44 15.22 20.18
C LYS A 12 0.68 16.33 19.45
N LEU A 13 0.89 16.47 18.13
CA LEU A 13 0.18 17.45 17.31
C LEU A 13 -1.32 17.17 17.30
N ALA A 14 -1.74 15.93 17.08
CA ALA A 14 -3.15 15.53 17.11
C ALA A 14 -3.79 15.83 18.48
N SER A 15 -3.11 15.50 19.59
CA SER A 15 -3.57 15.83 20.94
C SER A 15 -3.69 17.34 21.18
N MET A 16 -2.73 18.15 20.68
CA MET A 16 -2.78 19.61 20.79
C MET A 16 -3.94 20.22 20.01
N LEU A 17 -4.34 19.61 18.90
CA LEU A 17 -5.51 20.01 18.12
C LEU A 17 -6.83 19.57 18.78
N GLY A 18 -6.79 18.64 19.74
CA GLY A 18 -7.98 18.17 20.46
C GLY A 18 -8.94 17.36 19.60
N VAL A 19 -8.42 16.62 18.62
CA VAL A 19 -9.24 15.80 17.72
C VAL A 19 -9.68 14.49 18.39
N ASP A 20 -10.89 14.02 18.06
CA ASP A 20 -11.40 12.72 18.52
C ASP A 20 -10.80 11.54 17.74
N GLY A 21 -10.32 11.79 16.53
CA GLY A 21 -9.72 10.76 15.69
C GLY A 21 -8.89 11.29 14.53
N VAL A 22 -8.11 10.40 13.93
CA VAL A 22 -7.24 10.67 12.77
C VAL A 22 -7.38 9.58 11.71
N VAL A 23 -7.33 10.00 10.44
CA VAL A 23 -7.14 9.09 9.31
C VAL A 23 -5.65 9.05 9.03
N ILE A 24 -5.08 7.85 8.95
CA ILE A 24 -3.65 7.65 8.69
C ILE A 24 -3.51 6.89 7.38
N SER A 25 -2.81 7.49 6.42
CA SER A 25 -2.35 6.81 5.22
C SER A 25 -0.84 6.76 5.21
N GLU A 26 -0.30 5.86 4.38
CA GLU A 26 1.12 5.79 4.08
C GLU A 26 1.31 5.78 2.55
N GLU A 27 2.55 5.59 2.10
CA GLU A 27 2.86 5.36 0.69
C GLU A 27 4.07 4.41 0.64
N GLY A 28 3.94 3.37 -0.18
CA GLY A 28 4.93 2.30 -0.31
C GLY A 28 4.57 1.09 0.55
N PHE A 29 5.56 0.26 0.87
CA PHE A 29 5.30 -1.00 1.59
C PHE A 29 6.48 -1.46 2.45
N GLY A 30 6.18 -2.31 3.42
CA GLY A 30 7.15 -2.92 4.33
C GLY A 30 7.63 -1.96 5.42
N ASN A 31 8.50 -1.01 5.07
CA ASN A 31 9.01 -0.04 6.04
C ASN A 31 7.98 1.04 6.42
N PRO A 32 7.19 1.60 5.48
CA PRO A 32 6.04 2.47 5.78
C PRO A 32 4.97 1.79 6.65
N ASP A 33 4.70 0.49 6.49
CA ASP A 33 3.74 -0.26 7.32
C ASP A 33 4.09 -0.15 8.81
N ALA A 34 5.38 -0.23 9.14
CA ALA A 34 5.84 -0.06 10.52
C ALA A 34 5.58 1.36 11.06
N ASP A 35 5.61 2.39 10.19
CA ASP A 35 5.26 3.76 10.59
C ASP A 35 3.75 3.93 10.74
N LEU A 36 2.96 3.35 9.82
CA LEU A 36 1.50 3.31 9.88
C LEU A 36 1.02 2.70 11.20
N ILE A 37 1.50 1.50 11.53
CA ILE A 37 1.14 0.76 12.74
C ILE A 37 1.67 1.46 14.00
N MET A 38 2.86 2.06 13.97
CA MET A 38 3.39 2.81 15.11
C MET A 38 2.58 4.07 15.42
N ASN A 39 2.15 4.81 14.39
CA ASN A 39 1.27 5.96 14.57
C ASN A 39 -0.11 5.55 15.09
N CYS A 40 -0.70 4.49 14.52
CA CYS A 40 -1.95 3.91 14.99
C CYS A 40 -1.89 3.58 16.49
N ARG A 41 -0.93 2.74 16.88
CA ARG A 41 -0.74 2.29 18.27
C ARG A 41 -0.61 3.47 19.23
N LYS A 42 0.21 4.47 18.90
CA LYS A 42 0.43 5.61 19.79
C LYS A 42 -0.78 6.54 19.87
N ALA A 43 -1.50 6.76 18.77
CA ALA A 43 -2.70 7.58 18.76
C ALA A 43 -3.82 6.93 19.59
N GLU A 44 -4.10 5.65 19.37
CA GLU A 44 -5.10 4.89 20.13
C GLU A 44 -4.77 4.84 21.63
N GLN A 45 -3.49 4.63 21.98
CA GLN A 45 -3.04 4.67 23.39
C GLN A 45 -3.15 6.06 24.04
N ALA A 46 -3.18 7.12 23.23
CA ALA A 46 -3.43 8.49 23.69
C ALA A 46 -4.93 8.84 23.73
N GLY A 47 -5.83 7.90 23.42
CA GLY A 47 -7.28 8.10 23.41
C GLY A 47 -7.81 8.76 22.12
N ILE A 48 -7.02 8.78 21.04
CA ILE A 48 -7.41 9.31 19.73
C ILE A 48 -7.73 8.13 18.81
N ARG A 49 -8.95 8.04 18.30
CA ARG A 49 -9.36 6.94 17.41
C ARG A 49 -8.67 7.03 16.05
N THR A 50 -8.45 5.89 15.42
CA THR A 50 -7.73 5.79 14.16
C THR A 50 -8.52 5.02 13.11
N ALA A 51 -8.41 5.47 11.87
CA ALA A 51 -8.79 4.70 10.69
C ALA A 51 -7.60 4.69 9.73
N LEU A 52 -7.16 3.51 9.34
CA LEU A 52 -6.00 3.34 8.47
C LEU A 52 -6.45 3.15 7.02
N ILE A 53 -5.72 3.75 6.09
CA ILE A 53 -5.84 3.48 4.66
C ILE A 53 -4.45 3.09 4.16
N THR A 54 -4.33 1.94 3.52
CA THR A 54 -3.05 1.36 3.07
C THR A 54 -3.29 0.50 1.85
N ASP A 55 -2.24 0.16 1.12
CA ASP A 55 -2.28 -0.96 0.19
C ASP A 55 -1.80 -2.26 0.84
N GLU A 56 -1.94 -3.38 0.14
CA GLU A 56 -1.58 -4.68 0.67
C GLU A 56 -0.56 -5.37 -0.21
N TYR A 57 0.41 -6.01 0.42
CA TYR A 57 1.39 -6.87 -0.23
C TYR A 57 1.17 -8.32 0.22
N ALA A 58 -0.03 -8.83 -0.09
CA ALA A 58 -0.54 -10.10 0.39
C ALA A 58 -0.18 -11.30 -0.52
N GLY A 59 0.83 -11.16 -1.39
CA GLY A 59 1.19 -12.18 -2.38
C GLY A 59 0.18 -12.29 -3.53
N ARG A 60 0.54 -13.00 -4.60
CA ARG A 60 -0.24 -13.03 -5.86
C ARG A 60 -1.64 -13.61 -5.71
N ASP A 61 -1.83 -14.50 -4.74
CA ASP A 61 -3.11 -15.13 -4.40
C ASP A 61 -3.86 -14.40 -3.26
N GLY A 62 -3.26 -13.36 -2.68
CA GLY A 62 -3.82 -12.62 -1.55
C GLY A 62 -3.83 -13.40 -0.24
N ALA A 63 -3.09 -14.51 -0.12
CA ALA A 63 -3.12 -15.37 1.05
C ALA A 63 -1.96 -15.13 2.04
N SER A 64 -1.01 -14.26 1.70
CA SER A 64 0.10 -13.91 2.59
C SER A 64 -0.33 -12.83 3.58
N GLN A 65 0.48 -12.64 4.63
CA GLN A 65 0.29 -11.54 5.56
C GLN A 65 0.38 -10.21 4.79
N SER A 66 -0.69 -9.41 4.83
CA SER A 66 -0.82 -8.21 4.00
C SER A 66 0.18 -7.09 4.31
N LEU A 67 0.47 -6.87 5.59
CA LEU A 67 1.34 -5.80 6.10
C LEU A 67 2.51 -6.38 6.88
N ALA A 68 3.67 -5.72 6.82
CA ALA A 68 4.88 -6.17 7.53
C ALA A 68 4.79 -6.02 9.06
N ASP A 69 3.95 -5.13 9.58
CA ASP A 69 3.69 -4.95 11.01
C ASP A 69 2.18 -4.97 11.28
N ALA A 70 1.80 -5.27 12.53
CA ALA A 70 0.41 -5.30 12.94
C ALA A 70 0.27 -4.95 14.43
N THR A 71 -0.92 -4.45 14.81
CA THR A 71 -1.24 -4.19 16.21
C THR A 71 -2.73 -4.38 16.46
N LYS A 72 -3.09 -4.79 17.68
CA LYS A 72 -4.49 -5.00 18.08
C LYS A 72 -5.31 -3.71 18.09
N GLU A 73 -4.65 -2.57 18.23
CA GLU A 73 -5.27 -1.24 18.20
C GLU A 73 -5.70 -0.82 16.77
N ALA A 74 -5.14 -1.44 15.72
CA ALA A 74 -5.53 -1.21 14.33
C ALA A 74 -6.79 -2.03 14.00
N ASP A 75 -7.93 -1.63 14.58
CA ASP A 75 -9.22 -2.31 14.43
C ASP A 75 -10.07 -1.79 13.26
N ALA A 76 -9.65 -0.68 12.63
CA ALA A 76 -10.29 -0.06 11.48
C ALA A 76 -9.26 0.19 10.36
N VAL A 77 -9.20 -0.72 9.39
CA VAL A 77 -8.25 -0.68 8.27
C VAL A 77 -9.01 -0.81 6.95
N VAL A 78 -8.70 0.07 6.00
CA VAL A 78 -9.21 0.07 4.64
C VAL A 78 -8.05 -0.19 3.69
N THR A 79 -8.20 -1.21 2.85
CA THR A 79 -7.24 -1.52 1.79
C THR A 79 -7.61 -0.82 0.49
N ALA A 80 -6.61 -0.26 -0.18
CA ALA A 80 -6.74 0.26 -1.54
C ALA A 80 -6.48 -0.81 -2.62
N GLY A 81 -6.09 -2.03 -2.22
CA GLY A 81 -5.90 -3.18 -3.10
C GLY A 81 -4.62 -3.96 -2.82
N ASN A 82 -4.56 -5.19 -3.32
CA ASN A 82 -3.35 -6.02 -3.27
C ASN A 82 -2.42 -5.70 -4.43
N ALA A 83 -1.27 -5.11 -4.13
CA ALA A 83 -0.24 -4.68 -5.08
C ALA A 83 0.49 -5.87 -5.75
N ASN A 84 0.44 -7.07 -5.16
CA ASN A 84 1.02 -8.28 -5.74
C ASN A 84 0.09 -9.00 -6.73
N MET A 85 -1.15 -8.53 -6.93
CA MET A 85 -2.07 -9.14 -7.89
C MET A 85 -1.47 -9.11 -9.30
N ILE A 86 -1.51 -10.24 -10.00
CA ILE A 86 -1.05 -10.32 -11.39
C ILE A 86 -2.03 -9.60 -12.32
N VAL A 87 -1.48 -8.75 -13.19
CA VAL A 87 -2.18 -8.11 -14.29
C VAL A 87 -1.47 -8.41 -15.61
N VAL A 88 -2.26 -8.47 -16.69
CA VAL A 88 -1.75 -8.61 -18.05
C VAL A 88 -2.14 -7.38 -18.84
N LEU A 89 -1.15 -6.57 -19.21
CA LEU A 89 -1.33 -5.46 -20.14
C LEU A 89 -1.26 -6.02 -21.57
N PRO A 90 -2.21 -5.67 -22.45
CA PRO A 90 -2.16 -6.10 -23.84
C PRO A 90 -0.95 -5.48 -24.56
N PRO A 91 -0.55 -6.00 -25.73
CA PRO A 91 0.45 -5.35 -26.56
C PRO A 91 0.04 -3.91 -26.86
N GLN A 92 0.94 -2.96 -26.61
CA GLN A 92 0.66 -1.53 -26.76
C GLN A 92 0.98 -1.09 -28.19
N GLU A 93 0.07 -0.33 -28.83
CA GLU A 93 0.30 0.26 -30.16
C GLU A 93 1.43 1.30 -30.15
N LYS A 94 1.65 1.94 -29.00
CA LYS A 94 2.66 2.97 -28.80
C LYS A 94 3.44 2.70 -27.52
N ILE A 95 4.76 2.63 -27.66
CA ILE A 95 5.70 2.46 -26.55
C ILE A 95 6.42 3.79 -26.32
N ILE A 96 6.51 4.20 -25.05
CA ILE A 96 7.30 5.35 -24.61
C ILE A 96 8.33 4.82 -23.61
N GLY A 97 9.61 4.98 -23.93
CA GLY A 97 10.71 4.43 -23.12
C GLY A 97 11.25 3.10 -23.65
N PHE A 98 11.75 2.25 -22.76
CA PHE A 98 12.45 1.01 -23.08
C PHE A 98 11.75 -0.19 -22.46
N THR A 99 11.51 -1.23 -23.25
CA THR A 99 10.88 -2.48 -22.79
C THR A 99 11.85 -3.40 -22.07
N ASP A 100 13.16 -3.22 -22.22
CA ASP A 100 14.18 -4.11 -21.65
C ASP A 100 14.15 -4.22 -20.12
N TYR A 101 13.44 -3.29 -19.45
CA TYR A 101 13.35 -3.24 -17.99
C TYR A 101 12.08 -3.88 -17.42
N THR A 102 11.13 -4.32 -18.25
CA THR A 102 9.86 -4.91 -17.79
C THR A 102 10.05 -6.09 -16.83
N ASP A 103 11.13 -6.83 -17.00
CA ASP A 103 11.40 -8.06 -16.25
C ASP A 103 12.14 -7.79 -14.92
N VAL A 104 12.63 -6.56 -14.73
CA VAL A 104 13.45 -6.17 -13.55
C VAL A 104 12.90 -5.00 -12.76
N ILE A 105 11.86 -4.32 -13.26
CA ILE A 105 11.13 -3.32 -12.46
C ILE A 105 10.47 -3.98 -11.24
N ALA A 106 10.13 -3.18 -10.23
CA ALA A 106 9.31 -3.66 -9.12
C ALA A 106 7.97 -4.22 -9.64
N GLY A 107 7.63 -5.44 -9.24
CA GLY A 107 6.49 -6.20 -9.75
C GLY A 107 6.74 -6.97 -11.05
N GLY A 108 7.87 -6.74 -11.72
CA GLY A 108 8.34 -7.52 -12.86
C GLY A 108 9.06 -8.80 -12.43
N PHE A 109 9.17 -9.74 -13.37
CA PHE A 109 9.90 -10.98 -13.22
C PHE A 109 10.36 -11.50 -14.59
N ASP A 110 11.24 -12.51 -14.60
CA ASP A 110 11.72 -13.14 -15.83
C ASP A 110 10.53 -13.63 -16.70
N GLY A 111 10.44 -13.11 -17.92
CA GLY A 111 9.33 -13.39 -18.84
C GLY A 111 8.13 -12.47 -18.68
N SER A 112 8.24 -11.36 -17.94
CA SER A 112 7.19 -10.34 -17.85
C SER A 112 6.83 -9.76 -19.22
N LEU A 113 7.80 -9.46 -20.09
CA LEU A 113 7.53 -9.18 -21.51
C LEU A 113 7.39 -10.48 -22.29
N ARG A 114 6.15 -10.78 -22.70
CA ARG A 114 5.85 -11.98 -23.46
C ARG A 114 6.24 -11.84 -24.94
N PRO A 115 6.46 -12.95 -25.67
CA PRO A 115 6.81 -12.92 -27.09
C PRO A 115 5.77 -12.26 -28.01
N ASP A 116 4.51 -12.20 -27.58
CA ASP A 116 3.42 -11.52 -28.29
C ASP A 116 3.35 -10.00 -28.02
N GLY A 117 4.25 -9.48 -27.17
CA GLY A 117 4.32 -8.08 -26.76
C GLY A 117 3.40 -7.72 -25.59
N SER A 118 2.64 -8.67 -25.04
CA SER A 118 1.88 -8.44 -23.79
C SER A 118 2.82 -8.42 -22.59
N ILE A 119 2.43 -7.71 -21.53
CA ILE A 119 3.23 -7.56 -20.31
C ILE A 119 2.46 -8.16 -19.13
N GLU A 120 3.01 -9.21 -18.53
CA GLU A 120 2.49 -9.84 -17.31
C GLU A 120 3.36 -9.45 -16.12
N VAL A 121 2.77 -8.71 -15.19
CA VAL A 121 3.46 -8.12 -14.03
C VAL A 121 2.53 -8.11 -12.83
N GLU A 122 3.08 -7.88 -11.64
CA GLU A 122 2.27 -7.51 -10.48
C GLU A 122 1.76 -6.07 -10.61
N LEU A 123 0.61 -5.79 -10.01
CA LEU A 123 -0.08 -4.50 -10.09
C LEU A 123 0.81 -3.31 -9.68
N GLN A 124 1.72 -3.51 -8.73
CA GLN A 124 2.70 -2.52 -8.28
C GLN A 124 3.59 -1.95 -9.41
N ALA A 125 3.73 -2.65 -10.54
CA ALA A 125 4.44 -2.13 -11.71
C ALA A 125 3.73 -0.89 -12.32
N ILE A 126 2.45 -0.70 -12.01
CA ILE A 126 1.65 0.46 -12.41
C ILE A 126 1.62 1.44 -11.24
N THR A 127 2.42 2.51 -11.34
CA THR A 127 2.51 3.54 -10.29
C THR A 127 1.14 4.11 -9.93
N GLY A 128 0.82 4.09 -8.64
CA GLY A 128 -0.44 4.61 -8.10
C GLY A 128 -1.66 3.70 -8.30
N ALA A 129 -1.50 2.48 -8.81
CA ALA A 129 -2.60 1.54 -9.00
C ALA A 129 -3.31 1.15 -7.70
N THR A 130 -2.61 1.21 -6.56
CA THR A 130 -3.13 0.97 -5.21
C THR A 130 -3.11 2.22 -4.33
N CYS A 131 -3.08 3.42 -4.93
CA CYS A 131 -3.00 4.66 -4.16
C CYS A 131 -4.16 4.83 -3.16
N GLU A 132 -3.80 5.16 -1.91
CA GLU A 132 -4.69 5.32 -0.75
C GLU A 132 -5.63 6.52 -0.86
N LEU A 133 -5.40 7.42 -1.83
CA LEU A 133 -6.28 8.55 -2.12
C LEU A 133 -7.54 8.16 -2.93
N GLY A 134 -7.65 6.91 -3.37
CA GLY A 134 -8.89 6.37 -3.95
C GLY A 134 -9.12 6.67 -5.44
N PHE A 135 -8.05 6.85 -6.22
CA PHE A 135 -8.15 7.09 -7.68
C PHE A 135 -8.20 5.80 -8.52
N ASN A 136 -8.27 4.62 -7.89
CA ASN A 136 -8.23 3.33 -8.58
C ASN A 136 -9.63 2.67 -8.65
N PRO A 137 -9.89 1.78 -9.63
CA PRO A 137 -11.17 1.12 -9.80
C PRO A 137 -11.33 -0.15 -8.93
N LEU A 138 -10.36 -0.47 -8.05
CA LEU A 138 -10.47 -1.64 -7.19
C LEU A 138 -11.56 -1.41 -6.14
N SER A 139 -12.31 -2.47 -5.86
CA SER A 139 -13.42 -2.41 -4.93
C SER A 139 -13.61 -3.79 -4.32
N ALA A 140 -13.92 -3.81 -3.02
CA ALA A 140 -14.36 -5.02 -2.35
C ALA A 140 -15.77 -5.41 -2.84
N LYS A 141 -15.94 -6.67 -3.24
CA LYS A 141 -17.26 -7.26 -3.49
C LYS A 141 -17.57 -8.19 -2.33
N THR A 142 -18.62 -7.90 -1.58
CA THR A 142 -19.17 -8.84 -0.60
C THR A 142 -20.01 -9.88 -1.35
N TRP A 143 -19.78 -11.15 -1.06
CA TRP A 143 -20.55 -12.29 -1.58
C TRP A 143 -21.54 -12.77 -0.53
#